data_AF-A0A2J6I1G2-F1
#
_entry.id   AF-A0A2J6I1G2-F1
#
_cell.length_a   1.000
_cell.length_b   1.000
_cell.length_c   1.000
_cell.angle_alpha   90.00
_cell.angle_beta   90.00
_cell.angle_gamma   90.00
#
_symmetry.space_group_name_H-M   'P 1'
#
loop_
_entity.id
_entity.type
_entity.pdbx_description
1 polymer ?
#
loop_
_entity_poly.entity_id
_entity_poly.type
_entity_poly.pdbx_seq_one_letter_code
_entity_poly.pdbx_strand_id
1 'polypeptide(L)'
;MKNFLIPLLILFIGFQNMNTNACTIIVVGKNATTDGSVIVSHTDAGPDCRVHVMPGQFFAEGSMAPVYWGMVDLGRPLGDYGDTLGMIPQVSETYSYFQSAYPQMNEWQLTIGESTTSMREELKLDDSTCKQIMTVEQAQAFALQRCKTAKEALKLITALMEKYGFRPSCVGESESL
;
A
#
# COMPACT_ATOMS: atom_id res chain seq x y z
N MET A 1 7.88 -56.50 2.51
CA MET A 1 6.89 -55.38 2.46
C MET A 1 7.17 -54.26 3.49
N LYS A 2 8.42 -54.05 3.96
CA LYS A 2 8.73 -52.97 4.94
C LYS A 2 9.49 -51.77 4.33
N ASN A 3 9.93 -51.84 3.08
CA ASN A 3 10.83 -50.84 2.49
C ASN A 3 10.13 -49.84 1.55
N PHE A 4 8.83 -49.99 1.30
CA PHE A 4 8.04 -49.05 0.48
C PHE A 4 7.37 -47.93 1.29
N LEU A 5 7.32 -48.04 2.63
CA LEU A 5 6.75 -47.01 3.51
C LEU A 5 7.62 -45.74 3.59
N ILE A 6 8.94 -45.89 3.56
CA ILE A 6 9.90 -44.78 3.67
C ILE A 6 9.86 -43.83 2.45
N PRO A 7 9.90 -44.30 1.18
CA PRO A 7 9.80 -43.39 0.04
C PRO A 7 8.40 -42.76 -0.08
N LEU A 8 7.34 -43.44 0.35
CA LEU A 8 5.98 -42.89 0.39
C LEU A 8 5.84 -41.78 1.44
N LEU A 9 6.51 -41.92 2.59
CA LEU A 9 6.56 -40.90 3.64
C LEU A 9 7.35 -39.67 3.19
N ILE A 10 8.47 -39.85 2.48
CA ILE A 10 9.28 -38.76 1.91
C ILE A 10 8.50 -37.99 0.83
N LEU A 11 7.71 -38.69 0.00
CA LEU A 11 6.84 -38.07 -0.99
C LEU A 11 5.68 -37.28 -0.33
N PHE A 12 5.17 -37.75 0.81
CA PHE A 12 4.13 -37.08 1.59
C PHE A 12 4.66 -35.85 2.35
N ILE A 13 5.94 -35.87 2.78
CA ILE A 13 6.63 -34.73 3.39
C ILE A 13 7.01 -33.68 2.31
N GLY A 14 7.24 -34.09 1.07
CA GLY A 14 7.52 -33.18 -0.05
C GLY A 14 6.32 -32.34 -0.53
N PHE A 15 5.10 -32.67 -0.09
CA PHE A 15 3.84 -31.98 -0.42
C PHE A 15 3.33 -31.10 0.74
N GLN A 16 4.22 -30.58 1.58
CA GLN A 16 3.84 -29.47 2.45
C GLN A 16 3.61 -28.25 1.53
N ASN A 17 2.34 -27.91 1.30
CA ASN A 17 1.94 -26.70 0.58
C ASN A 17 2.65 -25.50 1.21
N MET A 18 3.60 -24.91 0.49
CA MET A 18 4.11 -23.60 0.83
C MET A 18 2.97 -22.61 0.56
N ASN A 19 2.19 -22.30 1.60
CA ASN A 19 1.29 -21.17 1.55
C ASN A 19 2.16 -19.91 1.47
N THR A 20 2.38 -19.41 0.26
CA THR A 20 3.03 -18.12 0.03
C THR A 20 1.93 -17.06 0.07
N ASN A 21 1.95 -16.19 1.09
CA ASN A 21 1.17 -14.96 1.05
C ASN A 21 1.87 -14.02 0.07
N ALA A 22 1.19 -13.63 -0.99
CA ALA A 22 1.77 -12.81 -2.05
C ALA A 22 0.70 -11.94 -2.67
N CYS A 23 1.01 -10.66 -2.80
CA CYS A 23 0.20 -9.74 -3.58
C CYS A 23 0.40 -9.98 -5.07
N THR A 24 -0.60 -9.62 -5.87
CA THR A 24 -0.50 -9.58 -7.33
C THR A 24 -1.21 -8.34 -7.83
N ILE A 25 -0.50 -7.53 -8.61
CA ILE A 25 -1.09 -6.44 -9.37
C ILE A 25 -1.41 -6.90 -10.79
N ILE A 26 -2.60 -6.53 -11.26
CA ILE A 26 -2.97 -6.60 -12.67
C ILE A 26 -3.32 -5.19 -13.14
N VAL A 27 -2.58 -4.68 -14.13
CA VAL A 27 -2.90 -3.43 -14.82
C VAL A 27 -3.24 -3.73 -16.28
N VAL A 28 -4.39 -3.23 -16.74
CA VAL A 28 -4.83 -3.38 -18.14
C VAL A 28 -5.08 -2.01 -18.74
N GLY A 29 -4.33 -1.67 -19.78
CA GLY A 29 -4.51 -0.42 -20.50
C GLY A 29 -5.77 -0.44 -21.37
N LYS A 30 -6.32 0.75 -21.67
CA LYS A 30 -7.54 0.93 -22.47
C LYS A 30 -7.56 0.25 -23.85
N ASN A 31 -6.38 0.01 -24.44
CA ASN A 31 -6.29 -0.66 -25.74
C ASN A 31 -6.26 -2.19 -25.62
N ALA A 32 -6.16 -2.72 -24.40
CA ALA A 32 -6.15 -4.14 -24.09
C ALA A 32 -7.47 -4.63 -23.49
N THR A 33 -8.38 -3.73 -23.12
CA THR A 33 -9.74 -4.04 -22.66
C THR A 33 -10.73 -3.99 -23.84
N THR A 34 -11.83 -4.75 -23.72
CA THR A 34 -12.86 -4.81 -24.78
C THR A 34 -13.77 -3.58 -24.82
N ASP A 35 -13.80 -2.78 -23.75
CA ASP A 35 -14.69 -1.64 -23.55
C ASP A 35 -13.95 -0.29 -23.46
N GLY A 36 -12.62 -0.30 -23.58
CA GLY A 36 -11.81 0.91 -23.43
C GLY A 36 -11.56 1.35 -21.99
N SER A 37 -11.96 0.57 -20.99
CA SER A 37 -11.67 0.83 -19.58
C SER A 37 -10.18 0.67 -19.27
N VAL A 38 -9.71 1.33 -18.21
CA VAL A 38 -8.41 1.06 -17.60
C VAL A 38 -8.66 0.31 -16.30
N ILE A 39 -7.96 -0.81 -16.10
CA ILE A 39 -8.13 -1.66 -14.93
C ILE A 39 -6.84 -1.60 -14.11
N VAL A 40 -7.00 -1.36 -12.81
CA VAL A 40 -5.96 -1.52 -11.79
C VAL A 40 -6.55 -2.43 -10.72
N SER A 41 -5.94 -3.59 -10.51
CA SER A 41 -6.40 -4.59 -9.54
C SER A 41 -5.23 -5.03 -8.67
N HIS A 42 -5.49 -5.25 -7.38
CA HIS A 42 -4.53 -5.64 -6.36
C HIS A 42 -5.18 -6.73 -5.48
N THR A 43 -4.54 -7.90 -5.38
CA THR A 43 -4.93 -8.98 -4.46
C THR A 43 -4.10 -8.93 -3.18
N ASP A 44 -4.66 -9.38 -2.05
CA ASP A 44 -3.98 -9.41 -0.74
C ASP A 44 -3.64 -8.01 -0.18
N ALA A 45 -4.54 -7.05 -0.40
CA ALA A 45 -4.38 -5.65 0.00
C ALA A 45 -4.59 -5.41 1.51
N GLY A 46 -3.92 -6.17 2.37
CA GLY A 46 -3.92 -6.02 3.82
C GLY A 46 -5.10 -6.66 4.57
N PRO A 47 -5.01 -6.77 5.91
CA PRO A 47 -5.98 -7.50 6.72
C PRO A 47 -7.30 -6.75 6.99
N ASP A 48 -7.35 -5.42 6.85
CA ASP A 48 -8.61 -4.66 6.97
C ASP A 48 -9.38 -4.61 5.64
N CYS A 49 -10.39 -5.46 5.51
CA CYS A 49 -11.25 -5.53 4.31
C CYS A 49 -12.48 -4.60 4.35
N ARG A 50 -12.61 -3.73 5.36
CA ARG A 50 -13.75 -2.80 5.45
C ARG A 50 -13.55 -1.67 4.44
N VAL A 51 -14.55 -1.41 3.59
CA VAL A 51 -14.52 -0.28 2.67
C VAL A 51 -15.16 0.93 3.32
N HIS A 52 -14.44 2.06 3.33
CA HIS A 52 -14.93 3.34 3.82
C HIS A 52 -14.49 4.51 2.95
N VAL A 53 -15.28 5.59 3.00
CA VAL A 53 -15.05 6.81 2.22
C VAL A 53 -14.44 7.87 3.12
N MET A 54 -13.29 8.39 2.72
CA MET A 54 -12.65 9.55 3.33
C MET A 54 -13.11 10.81 2.62
N PRO A 55 -13.94 11.64 3.28
CA PRO A 55 -14.47 12.85 2.65
C PRO A 55 -13.35 13.87 2.43
N GLY A 56 -13.45 14.59 1.32
CA GLY A 56 -12.64 15.77 1.06
C GLY A 56 -12.87 16.85 2.12
N GLN A 57 -11.83 17.63 2.42
CA GLN A 57 -11.83 18.61 3.50
C GLN A 57 -11.08 19.86 3.08
N PHE A 58 -11.37 20.97 3.75
CA PHE A 58 -10.63 22.22 3.63
C PHE A 58 -9.78 22.45 4.88
N PHE A 59 -8.57 22.98 4.69
CA PHE A 59 -7.62 23.23 5.77
C PHE A 59 -7.12 24.68 5.72
N ALA A 60 -6.79 25.23 6.90
CA ALA A 60 -6.19 26.55 7.01
C ALA A 60 -4.75 26.54 6.46
N GLU A 61 -4.29 27.70 5.99
CA GLU A 61 -2.90 27.87 5.54
C GLU A 61 -1.91 27.56 6.68
N GLY A 62 -0.82 26.89 6.35
CA GLY A 62 0.19 26.46 7.33
C GLY A 62 -0.19 25.22 8.15
N SER A 63 -1.34 24.60 7.89
CA SER A 63 -1.72 23.33 8.52
C SER A 63 -0.71 22.22 8.20
N MET A 64 -0.65 21.22 9.07
CA MET A 64 0.20 20.04 8.93
C MET A 64 -0.66 18.78 8.87
N ALA A 65 -0.26 17.81 8.06
CA ALA A 65 -0.90 16.51 7.90
C ALA A 65 -0.03 15.42 8.55
N PRO A 66 -0.61 14.56 9.39
CA PRO A 66 0.10 13.43 9.98
C PRO A 66 0.39 12.34 8.94
N VAL A 67 1.50 11.65 9.15
CA VAL A 67 1.86 10.40 8.47
C VAL A 67 1.67 9.26 9.45
N TYR A 68 0.82 8.30 9.12
CA TYR A 68 0.39 7.25 10.03
C TYR A 68 1.15 5.93 9.85
N TRP A 69 1.13 5.11 10.89
CA TRP A 69 1.59 3.72 10.93
C TRP A 69 0.48 2.82 11.48
N GLY A 70 0.08 1.82 10.69
CA GLY A 70 -1.02 0.92 11.01
C GLY A 70 -2.30 1.15 10.21
N MET A 71 -2.23 1.89 9.09
CA MET A 71 -3.38 2.12 8.20
C MET A 71 -4.02 0.81 7.69
N VAL A 72 -3.21 -0.25 7.54
CA VAL A 72 -3.64 -1.55 7.04
C VAL A 72 -4.11 -2.49 8.15
N ASP A 73 -3.89 -2.15 9.42
CA ASP A 73 -4.11 -3.05 10.56
C ASP A 73 -5.59 -3.34 10.81
N LEU A 74 -5.93 -4.62 10.97
CA LEU A 74 -7.26 -5.03 11.41
C LEU A 74 -7.43 -4.87 12.93
N GLY A 75 -8.64 -4.53 13.36
CA GLY A 75 -9.04 -4.50 14.78
C GLY A 75 -9.12 -3.10 15.38
N ARG A 76 -8.77 -2.06 14.64
CA ARG A 76 -8.94 -0.67 15.03
C ARG A 76 -10.33 -0.13 14.65
N PRO A 77 -10.89 0.85 15.38
CA PRO A 77 -12.06 1.61 14.93
C PRO A 77 -11.83 2.25 13.56
N LEU A 78 -12.88 2.45 12.77
CA LEU A 78 -12.75 3.17 11.50
C LEU A 78 -12.25 4.59 11.73
N GLY A 79 -11.20 4.99 11.00
CA GLY A 79 -10.54 6.30 11.15
C GLY A 79 -9.41 6.33 12.19
N ASP A 80 -9.18 5.25 12.94
CA ASP A 80 -7.96 5.08 13.73
C ASP A 80 -6.89 4.40 12.87
N TYR A 81 -5.97 5.22 12.34
CA TYR A 81 -4.87 4.79 11.48
C TYR A 81 -3.57 4.48 12.25
N GLY A 82 -3.65 4.41 13.58
CA GLY A 82 -2.53 4.09 14.44
C GLY A 82 -1.59 5.26 14.72
N ASP A 83 -0.31 4.94 14.86
CA ASP A 83 0.68 5.87 15.40
C ASP A 83 1.06 6.93 14.36
N THR A 84 1.45 8.13 14.81
CA THR A 84 1.95 9.16 13.91
C THR A 84 3.47 9.09 13.83
N LEU A 85 3.99 8.79 12.64
CA LEU A 85 5.42 8.74 12.33
C LEU A 85 6.03 10.13 12.15
N GLY A 86 5.25 11.08 11.67
CA GLY A 86 5.70 12.44 11.42
C GLY A 86 4.63 13.32 10.80
N MET A 87 5.02 14.53 10.38
CA MET A 87 4.11 15.53 9.82
C MET A 87 4.65 16.11 8.51
N ILE A 88 3.77 16.34 7.54
CA ILE A 88 4.08 17.05 6.29
C ILE A 88 3.19 18.29 6.13
N PRO A 89 3.56 19.31 5.33
CA PRO A 89 2.66 20.40 5.01
C PRO A 89 1.34 19.91 4.40
N GLN A 90 0.24 20.46 4.90
CA GLN A 90 -1.09 20.19 4.40
C GLN A 90 -1.44 21.12 3.23
N VAL A 91 -2.32 20.64 2.35
CA VAL A 91 -2.91 21.44 1.26
C VAL A 91 -4.21 22.09 1.71
N SER A 92 -4.64 23.17 1.06
CA SER A 92 -5.87 23.88 1.43
C SER A 92 -7.15 23.07 1.21
N GLU A 93 -7.12 22.09 0.30
CA GLU A 93 -8.26 21.24 -0.06
C GLU A 93 -7.76 19.83 -0.35
N THR A 94 -8.49 18.83 0.14
CA THR A 94 -8.28 17.42 -0.21
C THR A 94 -9.49 16.84 -0.93
N TYR A 95 -9.25 15.94 -1.87
CA TYR A 95 -10.29 15.19 -2.57
C TYR A 95 -10.81 14.00 -1.76
N SER A 96 -12.06 13.66 -2.01
CA SER A 96 -12.67 12.46 -1.45
C SER A 96 -12.10 11.21 -2.12
N TYR A 97 -11.82 10.18 -1.33
CA TYR A 97 -11.40 8.87 -1.84
C TYR A 97 -11.99 7.75 -0.99
N PHE A 98 -11.98 6.54 -1.50
CA PHE A 98 -12.32 5.35 -0.71
C PHE A 98 -11.12 4.44 -0.57
N GLN A 99 -11.13 3.68 0.52
CA GLN A 99 -10.07 2.75 0.86
C GLN A 99 -10.63 1.50 1.52
N SER A 100 -9.82 0.45 1.49
CA SER A 100 -9.88 -0.64 2.47
C SER A 100 -8.66 -0.48 3.39
N ALA A 101 -7.85 -1.52 3.57
CA ALA A 101 -6.53 -1.39 4.18
C ALA A 101 -5.64 -0.43 3.36
N TYR A 102 -5.71 -0.49 2.03
CA TYR A 102 -5.04 0.47 1.14
C TYR A 102 -6.03 1.48 0.55
N PRO A 103 -5.61 2.75 0.34
CA PRO A 103 -6.34 3.70 -0.49
C PRO A 103 -6.54 3.16 -1.91
N GLN A 104 -7.67 3.44 -2.57
CA GLN A 104 -7.97 2.80 -3.87
C GLN A 104 -8.19 3.80 -5.00
N MET A 105 -9.22 4.63 -4.89
CA MET A 105 -9.58 5.58 -5.94
C MET A 105 -10.24 6.83 -5.36
N ASN A 106 -10.02 7.97 -6.00
CA ASN A 106 -10.63 9.24 -5.63
C ASN A 106 -11.79 9.67 -6.54
N GLU A 107 -12.44 10.77 -6.19
CA GLU A 107 -13.56 11.36 -6.95
C GLU A 107 -13.22 11.81 -8.39
N TRP A 108 -11.93 11.88 -8.74
CA TRP A 108 -11.44 12.17 -10.09
C TRP A 108 -11.17 10.91 -10.91
N GLN A 109 -11.61 9.75 -10.43
CA GLN A 109 -11.36 8.44 -11.05
C GLN A 109 -9.86 8.11 -11.19
N LEU A 110 -9.00 8.75 -10.39
CA LEU A 110 -7.61 8.34 -10.24
C LEU A 110 -7.58 7.11 -9.34
N THR A 111 -7.03 6.00 -9.85
CA THR A 111 -6.87 4.73 -9.12
C THR A 111 -5.39 4.42 -8.95
N ILE A 112 -5.00 3.91 -7.79
CA ILE A 112 -3.63 3.47 -7.49
C ILE A 112 -3.70 2.06 -6.88
N GLY A 113 -2.76 1.19 -7.26
CA GLY A 113 -2.56 -0.14 -6.66
C GLY A 113 -1.17 -0.22 -6.04
N GLU A 114 -0.94 -1.22 -5.21
CA GLU A 114 0.35 -1.44 -4.52
C GLU A 114 0.77 -2.91 -4.69
N SER A 115 2.08 -3.20 -4.68
CA SER A 115 2.61 -4.55 -4.59
C SER A 115 3.82 -4.60 -3.71
N THR A 116 3.80 -5.51 -2.74
CA THR A 116 5.00 -5.94 -2.03
C THR A 116 6.02 -6.49 -3.02
N THR A 117 7.27 -6.12 -2.81
CA THR A 117 8.42 -6.55 -3.60
C THR A 117 9.54 -7.01 -2.68
N SER A 118 10.35 -7.96 -3.13
CA SER A 118 11.53 -8.38 -2.38
C SER A 118 12.58 -7.28 -2.33
N MET A 119 13.30 -7.15 -1.23
CA MET A 119 14.50 -6.30 -1.15
C MET A 119 15.78 -7.06 -0.86
N ARG A 120 16.90 -6.42 -1.20
CA ARG A 120 18.23 -6.90 -0.83
C ARG A 120 18.44 -6.75 0.68
N GLU A 121 19.18 -7.68 1.27
CA GLU A 121 19.42 -7.71 2.71
C GLU A 121 20.02 -6.40 3.24
N GLU A 122 20.96 -5.81 2.49
CA GLU A 122 21.60 -4.54 2.84
C GLU A 122 20.67 -3.31 2.78
N LEU A 123 19.47 -3.45 2.19
CA LEU A 123 18.44 -2.41 2.08
C LEU A 123 17.32 -2.59 3.11
N LYS A 124 17.35 -3.68 3.90
CA LYS A 124 16.35 -3.89 4.94
C LYS A 124 16.40 -2.78 5.97
N LEU A 125 15.21 -2.36 6.37
CA LEU A 125 15.03 -1.32 7.36
C LEU A 125 15.61 -1.78 8.71
N ASP A 126 16.46 -0.95 9.28
CA ASP A 126 16.85 -1.05 10.69
C ASP A 126 16.00 -0.06 11.49
N ASP A 127 15.03 -0.58 12.25
CA ASP A 127 14.13 0.23 13.06
C ASP A 127 14.85 1.08 14.11
N SER A 128 16.04 0.66 14.56
CA SER A 128 16.80 1.43 15.55
C SER A 128 17.43 2.70 14.97
N THR A 129 17.58 2.77 13.64
CA THR A 129 18.19 3.89 12.94
C THR A 129 17.27 4.58 11.92
N CYS A 130 16.12 4.01 11.62
CA CYS A 130 15.15 4.56 10.68
C CYS A 130 14.62 5.93 11.13
N LYS A 131 14.75 6.92 10.24
CA LYS A 131 14.18 8.27 10.41
C LYS A 131 13.15 8.61 9.32
N GLN A 132 13.06 7.77 8.32
CA GLN A 132 12.12 7.85 7.22
C GLN A 132 10.70 7.65 7.77
N ILE A 133 9.75 8.41 7.25
CA ILE A 133 8.38 8.39 7.75
C ILE A 133 7.37 7.98 6.70
N MET A 134 7.70 8.04 5.40
CA MET A 134 6.70 7.87 4.35
C MET A 134 6.46 6.40 4.05
N THR A 135 5.34 5.87 4.51
CA THR A 135 4.86 4.53 4.11
C THR A 135 4.16 4.59 2.75
N VAL A 136 4.00 3.44 2.12
CA VAL A 136 3.40 3.33 0.80
C VAL A 136 1.91 3.72 0.81
N GLU A 137 1.17 3.33 1.85
CA GLU A 137 -0.26 3.59 2.02
C GLU A 137 -0.51 5.06 2.29
N GLN A 138 0.33 5.69 3.10
CA GLN A 138 0.20 7.11 3.36
C GLN A 138 0.52 7.93 2.10
N ALA A 139 1.55 7.57 1.35
CA ALA A 139 1.88 8.24 0.10
C ALA A 139 0.73 8.12 -0.92
N GLN A 140 0.13 6.93 -1.01
CA GLN A 140 -1.05 6.68 -1.83
C GLN A 140 -2.25 7.52 -1.39
N ALA A 141 -2.52 7.61 -0.08
CA ALA A 141 -3.59 8.44 0.47
C ALA A 141 -3.38 9.92 0.13
N PHE A 142 -2.17 10.45 0.32
CA PHE A 142 -1.86 11.82 -0.06
C PHE A 142 -1.99 12.06 -1.55
N ALA A 143 -1.60 11.11 -2.40
CA ALA A 143 -1.80 11.22 -3.84
C ALA A 143 -3.29 11.30 -4.20
N LEU A 144 -4.11 10.41 -3.65
CA LEU A 144 -5.56 10.43 -3.90
C LEU A 144 -6.24 11.69 -3.34
N GLN A 145 -5.75 12.24 -2.23
CA GLN A 145 -6.23 13.48 -1.66
C GLN A 145 -5.83 14.73 -2.47
N ARG A 146 -4.74 14.69 -3.24
CA ARG A 146 -4.09 15.91 -3.77
C ARG A 146 -3.96 15.94 -5.30
N CYS A 147 -4.27 14.85 -5.99
CA CYS A 147 -4.04 14.70 -7.43
C CYS A 147 -5.29 14.26 -8.17
N LYS A 148 -5.38 14.61 -9.45
CA LYS A 148 -6.49 14.22 -10.34
C LYS A 148 -6.05 13.22 -11.41
N THR A 149 -4.75 13.11 -11.65
CA THR A 149 -4.19 12.26 -12.71
C THR A 149 -3.02 11.40 -12.22
N ALA A 150 -2.77 10.28 -12.91
CA ALA A 150 -1.66 9.39 -12.59
C ALA A 150 -0.28 10.07 -12.67
N LYS A 151 -0.11 11.03 -13.58
CA LYS A 151 1.15 11.78 -13.73
C LYS A 151 1.41 12.74 -12.57
N GLU A 152 0.35 13.35 -12.03
CA GLU A 152 0.45 14.19 -10.83
C GLU A 152 0.76 13.33 -9.60
N ALA A 153 0.05 12.20 -9.46
CA ALA A 153 0.27 11.25 -8.38
C ALA A 153 1.72 10.75 -8.36
N LEU A 154 2.26 10.33 -9.51
CA LEU A 154 3.66 9.89 -9.63
C LEU A 154 4.62 10.99 -9.13
N LYS A 155 4.47 12.23 -9.63
CA LYS A 155 5.34 13.35 -9.22
C LYS A 155 5.25 13.65 -7.73
N LEU A 156 4.05 13.59 -7.15
CA LEU A 156 3.85 13.85 -5.73
C LEU A 156 4.46 12.74 -4.87
N ILE A 157 4.17 11.48 -5.20
CA ILE A 157 4.69 10.31 -4.48
C ILE A 157 6.21 10.33 -4.49
N THR A 158 6.85 10.52 -5.66
CA THR A 158 8.32 10.58 -5.74
C THR A 158 8.88 11.73 -4.89
N ALA A 159 8.27 12.91 -4.94
CA ALA A 159 8.71 14.06 -4.14
C ALA A 159 8.56 13.82 -2.63
N LEU A 160 7.50 13.11 -2.21
CA LEU A 160 7.30 12.73 -0.81
C LEU A 160 8.36 11.73 -0.35
N MET A 161 8.63 10.70 -1.15
CA MET A 161 9.65 9.68 -0.86
C MET A 161 11.06 10.28 -0.83
N GLU A 162 11.40 11.19 -1.76
CA GLU A 162 12.69 11.88 -1.79
C GLU A 162 12.89 12.78 -0.56
N LYS A 163 11.84 13.51 -0.15
CA LYS A 163 11.94 14.51 0.92
C LYS A 163 11.86 13.91 2.32
N TYR A 164 10.96 12.95 2.53
CA TYR A 164 10.64 12.39 3.84
C TYR A 164 11.20 10.97 4.04
N GLY A 165 11.71 10.38 2.96
CA GLY A 165 12.26 9.03 2.96
C GLY A 165 11.18 7.96 3.01
N PHE A 166 11.42 6.87 2.28
CA PHE A 166 10.56 5.70 2.28
C PHE A 166 10.81 4.84 3.53
N ARG A 167 9.72 4.46 4.21
CA ARG A 167 9.70 3.51 5.33
C ARG A 167 8.77 2.35 4.95
N PRO A 168 9.29 1.15 4.66
CA PRO A 168 8.45 -0.02 4.40
C PRO A 168 7.50 -0.30 5.58
N SER A 169 6.23 -0.56 5.31
CA SER A 169 5.27 -1.03 6.32
C SER A 169 5.28 -2.57 6.43
N CYS A 170 5.63 -3.25 5.33
CA CYS A 170 5.91 -4.68 5.30
C CYS A 170 7.31 -4.99 5.86
N VAL A 171 7.39 -5.48 7.11
CA VAL A 171 8.67 -5.77 7.78
C VAL A 171 9.47 -6.83 7.03
N GLY A 172 10.69 -6.47 6.61
CA GLY A 172 11.63 -7.34 5.93
C GLY A 172 11.49 -7.38 4.40
N GLU A 173 10.48 -6.71 3.85
CA GLU A 173 10.23 -6.61 2.41
C GLU A 173 10.17 -5.14 1.97
N SER A 174 9.96 -4.91 0.67
CA SER A 174 9.76 -3.60 0.05
C SER A 174 8.38 -3.53 -0.61
N GLU A 175 8.05 -2.38 -1.20
CA GLU A 175 6.70 -2.02 -1.64
C GLU A 175 6.80 -1.12 -2.88
N SER A 176 5.78 -1.17 -3.74
CA SER A 176 5.76 -0.44 -5.01
C SER A 176 4.35 0.02 -5.38
N LEU A 177 4.24 1.19 -6.03
CA LEU A 177 2.98 1.82 -6.47
C LEU A 177 2.95 1.98 -8.00
#